data_AF-M7P395-F1
#
_entry.id   AF-M7P395-F1
#
_cell.length_a   1.000
_cell.length_b   1.000
_cell.length_c   1.000
_cell.angle_alpha   90.00
_cell.angle_beta   90.00
_cell.angle_gamma   90.00
#
_symmetry.space_group_name_H-M   'P 1'
#
loop_
_entity.id
_entity.type
_entity.pdbx_description
1 polymer ?
#
loop_
_entity_poly.entity_id
_entity_poly.type
_entity_poly.pdbx_seq_one_letter_code
_entity_poly.pdbx_strand_id
1 'polypeptide(L)' 'MGFIQISKTLLTPPLYGSFPLDHDGECTSLMKAYLHCLQTHHYEQSQCKNMAKVYLQCRMDRFAKSS' A
#
# COMPACT_ATOMS: atom_id res chain seq x y z
N MET A 1 -14.35 -18.81 -35.17
CA MET A 1 -14.27 -17.98 -33.94
C MET A 1 -13.15 -18.59 -33.09
N GLY A 2 -12.15 -17.82 -32.68
CA GLY A 2 -10.92 -18.38 -32.11
C GLY A 2 -10.25 -17.45 -31.10
N PHE A 3 -9.67 -18.07 -30.08
CA PHE A 3 -9.10 -17.48 -28.87
C PHE A 3 -8.11 -16.33 -29.14
N ILE A 4 -8.37 -15.15 -28.56
CA ILE A 4 -7.38 -14.09 -28.44
C ILE A 4 -6.40 -14.51 -27.33
N GLN A 5 -5.30 -15.17 -27.71
CA GLN A 5 -4.17 -15.34 -26.79
C GLN A 5 -3.47 -13.99 -26.62
N ILE A 6 -3.93 -13.20 -25.65
CA ILE A 6 -3.20 -12.01 -25.21
C ILE A 6 -1.84 -12.49 -24.70
N SER A 7 -0.79 -12.12 -25.41
CA SER A 7 0.56 -12.58 -25.14
C SER A 7 1.02 -12.13 -23.75
N LYS A 8 1.87 -12.95 -23.13
CA LYS A 8 2.58 -12.59 -21.90
C LYS A 8 3.49 -11.41 -22.21
N THR A 9 3.00 -10.19 -21.99
CA THR A 9 3.78 -8.96 -22.07
C THR A 9 5.05 -9.16 -21.23
N LEU A 10 6.21 -8.90 -21.82
CA LEU A 10 7.45 -8.81 -21.05
C LEU A 10 7.25 -7.66 -20.05
N LEU A 11 7.12 -7.96 -18.76
CA LEU A 11 6.68 -6.95 -17.78
C LEU A 11 7.74 -5.86 -17.60
N THR A 12 7.66 -4.82 -18.42
CA THR A 12 8.02 -3.47 -17.98
C THR A 12 7.15 -3.13 -16.78
N PRO A 13 7.74 -2.67 -15.66
CA PRO A 13 6.96 -2.12 -14.56
C PRO A 13 6.05 -0.99 -15.09
N PRO A 14 4.80 -0.87 -14.60
CA PRO A 14 3.90 0.18 -15.05
C PRO A 14 4.49 1.57 -14.78
N LEU A 15 4.19 2.55 -15.64
CA LEU A 15 4.66 3.95 -15.49
C LEU A 15 4.31 4.55 -14.12
N TYR A 16 3.23 4.07 -13.50
CA TYR A 16 2.91 4.35 -12.11
C TYR A 16 3.63 3.33 -11.22
N GLY A 17 4.72 3.77 -10.58
CA GLY A 17 5.59 2.90 -9.79
C GLY A 17 4.84 2.07 -8.75
N SER A 18 5.26 0.82 -8.57
CA SER A 18 4.62 -0.13 -7.64
C SER A 18 4.66 0.40 -6.21
N PHE A 19 3.47 0.66 -5.64
CA PHE A 19 3.33 1.21 -4.29
C PHE A 19 4.05 0.32 -3.25
N PRO A 20 5.08 0.82 -2.52
CA PRO A 20 6.00 -0.03 -1.77
C PRO A 20 5.31 -1.00 -0.82
N LEU A 21 5.56 -2.30 -0.99
CA LEU A 21 4.94 -3.35 -0.20
C LEU A 21 5.80 -3.68 1.02
N ASP A 22 5.18 -3.59 2.21
CA ASP A 22 5.76 -3.87 3.52
C ASP A 22 5.97 -5.38 3.69
N HIS A 23 7.03 -5.92 3.08
CA HIS A 23 7.33 -7.36 3.06
C HIS A 23 7.73 -7.89 4.45
N ASP A 24 8.63 -7.17 5.12
CA ASP A 24 9.13 -7.53 6.46
C ASP A 24 8.14 -7.15 7.57
N GLY A 25 7.04 -6.48 7.23
CA GLY A 25 5.95 -6.14 8.13
C GLY A 25 6.27 -5.05 9.16
N GLU A 26 7.35 -4.27 8.97
CA GLU A 26 7.77 -3.21 9.90
C GLU A 26 6.67 -2.17 10.18
N CYS A 27 5.79 -1.91 9.21
CA CYS A 27 4.69 -0.95 9.34
C CYS A 27 3.37 -1.61 9.82
N THR A 28 3.37 -2.90 10.15
CA THR A 28 2.17 -3.67 10.59
C THR A 28 1.54 -3.10 11.87
N SER A 29 2.32 -2.54 12.79
CA SER A 29 1.83 -1.89 14.01
C SER A 29 0.99 -0.65 13.68
N LEU A 30 1.47 0.18 12.76
CA LEU A 30 0.81 1.40 12.28
C LEU A 30 -0.44 1.05 11.44
N MET A 31 -0.37 -0.02 10.64
CA MET A 31 -1.53 -0.58 9.93
C MET A 31 -2.64 -0.95 10.91
N LYS A 32 -2.32 -1.69 11.99
CA LYS A 32 -3.28 -2.09 13.02
C LYS A 32 -3.90 -0.87 13.72
N ALA A 33 -3.10 0.14 14.05
CA ALA A 33 -3.59 1.38 14.65
C ALA A 33 -4.55 2.15 13.71
N TYR A 34 -4.24 2.22 12.41
CA TYR A 34 -5.13 2.81 11.41
C TYR A 34 -6.45 2.04 11.25
N LEU A 35 -6.40 0.71 11.17
CA LEU A 35 -7.58 -0.14 11.08
C LEU A 35 -8.47 -0.05 12.34
N HIS A 36 -7.87 -0.02 13.52
CA HIS A 36 -8.60 0.21 14.78
C HIS A 36 -9.28 1.59 14.79
N CYS A 37 -8.60 2.63 14.31
CA CYS A 37 -9.20 3.96 14.16
C CYS A 37 -10.44 3.92 13.25
N LEU A 38 -10.35 3.29 12.08
CA LEU A 38 -11.49 3.14 11.17
C LEU A 38 -12.65 2.38 11.83
N GLN A 39 -12.37 1.27 12.52
CA GLN A 39 -13.41 0.51 13.24
C GLN A 39 -14.07 1.33 14.35
N THR A 40 -13.30 2.18 15.05
CA THR A 40 -13.80 3.06 16.12
C THR A 40 -14.70 4.19 15.57
N HIS A 41 -14.39 4.72 14.37
CA HIS A 41 -15.09 5.84 13.77
C HIS A 41 -16.02 5.45 12.61
N HIS A 42 -16.56 4.22 12.62
CA HIS A 42 -17.48 3.71 11.59
C HIS A 42 -16.97 3.89 10.14
N TYR A 43 -15.67 3.71 9.94
CA TYR A 43 -14.91 3.89 8.70
C TYR A 43 -14.82 5.34 8.17
N GLU A 44 -15.11 6.36 8.99
CA GLU A 44 -14.88 7.78 8.65
C GLU A 44 -13.37 8.06 8.54
N GLN A 45 -12.89 8.08 7.29
CA GLN A 45 -11.48 8.31 6.96
C GLN A 45 -10.96 9.66 7.45
N SER A 46 -11.82 10.67 7.61
CA SER A 46 -11.40 12.02 8.02
C SER A 46 -10.77 12.06 9.42
N GLN A 47 -11.33 11.35 10.41
CA GLN A 47 -10.73 11.24 11.75
C GLN A 47 -9.36 10.54 11.68
N CYS A 48 -9.25 9.52 10.84
CA CYS A 48 -8.09 8.64 10.76
C CYS A 48 -6.98 9.12 9.80
N LYS A 49 -7.11 10.31 9.21
CA LYS A 49 -6.10 10.90 8.28
C LYS A 49 -4.68 10.92 8.85
N ASN A 50 -4.53 11.20 10.15
CA ASN A 50 -3.22 11.24 10.81
C ASN A 50 -2.58 9.84 10.88
N MET A 51 -3.35 8.83 11.30
CA MET A 51 -2.90 7.43 11.37
C MET A 51 -2.60 6.88 9.97
N ALA A 52 -3.44 7.20 8.99
CA ALA A 52 -3.21 6.88 7.58
C ALA A 52 -1.89 7.49 7.09
N LYS A 53 -1.65 8.78 7.32
CA LYS A 53 -0.39 9.45 6.94
C LYS A 53 0.83 8.76 7.54
N VAL A 54 0.81 8.43 8.84
CA VAL A 54 1.94 7.78 9.52
C VAL A 54 2.20 6.36 8.98
N TYR A 55 1.14 5.58 8.75
CA TYR A 55 1.26 4.24 8.14
C TYR A 55 1.81 4.30 6.71
N LEU A 56 1.30 5.21 5.87
CA LEU A 56 1.76 5.39 4.49
C LEU A 56 3.19 5.93 4.42
N GLN A 57 3.56 6.88 5.30
CA GLN A 57 4.91 7.41 5.39
C GLN A 57 5.93 6.31 5.75
N CYS A 58 5.61 5.44 6.71
CA CYS A 58 6.46 4.31 7.06
C CYS A 58 6.82 3.44 5.83
N ARG A 59 5.84 3.14 4.96
CA ARG A 59 6.06 2.36 3.74
C ARG A 59 6.97 3.07 2.72
N MET A 60 6.92 4.39 2.65
CA MET A 60 7.81 5.20 1.82
C MET A 60 9.23 5.29 2.40
N ASP A 61 9.34 5.50 3.71
CA ASP A 61 10.62 5.63 4.42
C ASP A 61 11.45 4.34 4.40
N ARG A 62 10.81 3.16 4.25
CA ARG A 62 11.52 1.88 4.08
C ARG A 62 11.95 1.64 2.64
N PHE A 63 11.14 2.01 1.66
CA PHE A 63 11.54 1.99 0.24
C PHE A 63 12.75 2.91 -0.03
N ALA A 64 12.79 4.09 0.61
CA ALA A 64 13.92 5.01 0.52
C ALA A 64 15.20 4.52 1.24
N LYS A 65 15.15 3.40 1.97
CA LYS A 65 16.29 2.76 2.67
C LYS A 65 16.75 1.44 2.05
N SER A 66 16.04 0.94 1.04
CA SER A 66 16.38 -0.28 0.30
C SER A 66 17.05 0.05 -1.05
N SER A 67 17.89 1.08 -1.07
CA SER A 67 18.63 1.60 -2.24
C SER A 67 20.03 2.07 -1.85
#